data_AF-A0A366MSE3-F1
#
_entry.id   AF-A0A366MSE3-F1
#
_cell.length_a   1.000
_cell.length_b   1.000
_cell.length_c   1.000
_cell.angle_alpha   90.00
_cell.angle_beta   90.00
_cell.angle_gamma   90.00
#
_symmetry.space_group_name_H-M   'P 1'
#
loop_
_entity.id
_entity.type
_entity.pdbx_description
1 polymer ?
#
loop_
_entity_poly.entity_id
_entity_poly.type
_entity_poly.pdbx_seq_one_letter_code
_entity_poly.pdbx_strand_id
1 'polypeptide(L)'
;MATINNLTPFNTQKKAVEGSANFRENASYSWDWLIQHTSEVNQLINALNTKTNEIINEVNLYVQQNLENNPINKNTLGLDKVDNTKDTDKKVLSASKLTTARNFALAGAIVGNVNVDFSGNVSLNTSFDVTSITPNSYKLGGFTQTTAASANTIVARDSVADVTARLFRTNYENNQASETSGICFRNNAESDNYLRVMSPIHFKTYLTSIGVKITDTVPTNVASADKLTTARNIVISGAVTGSAAFDGSGNINIHTSVSSSLSVGTYVFAYHNVLADIPLGGTVAGSTLIPASFIQDALPSVGTAKTMYLAGQGTLSGTWRSCGGTNVQLPGNQKTKKASLWLRIA
;
A
#
# COMPACT_ATOMS: atom_id res chain seq x y z
N MET A 1 74.35 89.05 -64.34
CA MET A 1 73.93 88.33 -65.57
C MET A 1 75.02 88.55 -66.62
N ALA A 2 75.61 87.48 -67.17
CA ALA A 2 76.52 87.63 -68.31
C ALA A 2 75.73 88.19 -69.50
N THR A 3 76.14 89.37 -69.98
CA THR A 3 75.50 90.04 -71.12
C THR A 3 75.88 89.28 -72.39
N ILE A 4 74.89 88.77 -73.11
CA ILE A 4 75.07 88.11 -74.41
C ILE A 4 75.34 89.24 -75.42
N ASN A 5 76.61 89.39 -75.82
CA ASN A 5 76.99 90.44 -76.76
C ASN A 5 76.56 90.05 -78.19
N ASN A 6 76.02 91.02 -78.94
CA ASN A 6 75.63 90.78 -80.33
C ASN A 6 76.88 90.54 -81.20
N LEU A 7 76.76 89.63 -82.17
CA LEU A 7 77.80 89.39 -83.17
C LEU A 7 78.01 90.63 -84.04
N THR A 8 79.27 90.95 -84.33
CA THR A 8 79.61 92.05 -85.22
C THR A 8 79.22 91.67 -86.66
N PRO A 9 78.32 92.40 -87.34
CA PRO A 9 77.87 92.05 -88.69
C PRO A 9 78.96 92.29 -89.74
N PHE A 10 79.01 91.45 -90.77
CA PHE A 10 79.94 91.64 -91.88
C PHE A 10 79.55 92.86 -92.72
N ASN A 11 80.46 93.81 -92.91
CA ASN A 11 80.26 94.90 -93.85
C ASN A 11 80.36 94.40 -95.30
N THR A 12 79.21 94.20 -95.93
CA THR A 12 79.08 93.65 -97.29
C THR A 12 79.74 94.52 -98.36
N GLN A 13 79.95 95.82 -98.11
CA GLN A 13 80.63 96.73 -99.04
C GLN A 13 82.14 96.47 -99.13
N LYS A 14 82.74 95.75 -98.17
CA LYS A 14 84.17 95.39 -98.12
C LYS A 14 84.43 93.93 -98.51
N LYS A 15 83.55 93.32 -99.30
CA LYS A 15 83.73 91.95 -99.79
C LYS A 15 84.91 91.89 -100.76
N ALA A 16 85.78 90.88 -100.61
CA ALA A 16 86.87 90.64 -101.55
C ALA A 16 86.31 90.09 -102.87
N VAL A 17 86.49 90.85 -103.96
CA VAL A 17 86.11 90.42 -105.32
C VAL A 17 87.37 90.41 -106.18
N GLU A 18 87.71 89.25 -106.72
CA GLU A 18 88.94 89.02 -107.47
C GLU A 18 89.04 89.93 -108.71
N GLY A 19 90.22 90.48 -108.95
CA GLY A 19 90.45 91.45 -110.04
C GLY A 19 90.07 92.92 -109.72
N SER A 20 89.45 93.20 -108.56
CA SER A 20 89.19 94.59 -108.14
C SER A 20 90.45 95.30 -107.63
N ALA A 21 90.51 96.62 -107.82
CA ALA A 21 91.66 97.45 -107.39
C ALA A 21 91.97 97.33 -105.88
N ASN A 22 90.93 97.09 -105.06
CA ASN A 22 91.04 97.00 -103.59
C ASN A 22 90.95 95.55 -103.06
N PHE A 23 91.12 94.55 -103.93
CA PHE A 23 90.95 93.13 -103.56
C PHE A 23 91.74 92.74 -102.30
N ARG A 24 93.01 93.15 -102.21
CA ARG A 24 93.90 92.79 -101.09
C ARG A 24 93.43 93.38 -99.76
N GLU A 25 92.96 94.62 -99.76
CA GLU A 25 92.46 95.31 -98.56
C GLU A 25 91.14 94.68 -98.09
N ASN A 26 90.22 94.41 -99.01
CA ASN A 26 88.95 93.74 -98.71
C ASN A 26 89.15 92.27 -98.27
N ALA A 27 90.15 91.59 -98.82
CA ALA A 27 90.53 90.25 -98.39
C ALA A 27 91.08 90.25 -96.97
N SER A 28 91.95 91.21 -96.63
CA SER A 28 92.43 91.41 -95.25
C SER A 28 91.26 91.65 -94.30
N TYR A 29 90.36 92.60 -94.61
CA TYR A 29 89.17 92.87 -93.81
C TYR A 29 88.29 91.63 -93.62
N SER A 30 88.10 90.84 -94.68
CA SER A 30 87.27 89.63 -94.62
C SER A 30 87.88 88.56 -93.72
N TRP A 31 89.20 88.40 -93.75
CA TRP A 31 89.93 87.52 -92.86
C TRP A 31 89.91 88.01 -91.41
N ASP A 32 90.17 89.29 -91.18
CA ASP A 32 90.13 89.89 -89.84
C ASP A 32 88.73 89.79 -89.22
N TRP A 33 87.68 90.03 -90.02
CA TRP A 33 86.29 89.84 -89.58
C TRP A 33 86.00 88.38 -89.27
N LEU A 34 86.44 87.42 -90.10
CA LEU A 34 86.19 86.00 -89.86
C LEU A 34 86.85 85.54 -88.54
N ILE A 35 88.07 85.98 -88.28
CA ILE A 35 88.80 85.69 -87.03
C ILE A 35 88.04 86.28 -85.84
N GLN A 36 87.68 87.57 -85.92
CA GLN A 36 86.95 88.25 -84.86
C GLN A 36 85.57 87.62 -84.61
N HIS A 37 84.81 87.34 -85.67
CA HIS A 37 83.49 86.73 -85.59
C HIS A 37 83.54 85.31 -85.02
N THR A 38 84.55 84.51 -85.38
CA THR A 38 84.77 83.18 -84.80
C THR A 38 85.04 83.28 -83.30
N SER A 39 85.83 84.27 -82.87
CA SER A 39 86.07 84.55 -81.45
C SER A 39 84.78 84.95 -80.73
N GLU A 40 83.97 85.84 -81.31
CA GLU A 40 82.68 86.27 -80.76
C GLU A 40 81.67 85.11 -80.64
N VAL A 41 81.58 84.24 -81.64
CA VAL A 41 80.74 83.03 -81.60
C VAL A 41 81.18 82.09 -80.47
N ASN A 42 82.48 81.87 -80.29
CA ASN A 42 82.99 81.03 -79.19
C ASN A 42 82.67 81.65 -77.81
N GLN A 43 82.76 82.98 -77.67
CA GLN A 43 82.34 83.68 -76.46
C GLN A 43 80.84 83.50 -76.19
N LEU A 44 80.01 83.59 -77.23
CA LEU A 44 78.56 83.35 -77.12
C LEU A 44 78.24 81.92 -76.70
N ILE A 45 78.90 80.92 -77.29
CA ILE A 45 78.75 79.52 -76.91
C ILE A 45 79.09 79.34 -75.43
N ASN A 46 80.19 79.93 -74.96
CA ASN A 46 80.58 79.86 -73.55
C ASN A 46 79.58 80.57 -72.62
N ALA A 47 79.06 81.73 -73.03
CA ALA A 47 78.04 82.45 -72.28
C ALA A 47 76.73 81.65 -72.20
N LEU A 48 76.32 81.01 -73.30
CA LEU A 48 75.14 80.15 -73.34
C LEU A 48 75.30 78.91 -72.44
N ASN A 49 76.45 78.25 -72.49
CA ASN A 49 76.76 77.12 -71.60
C ASN A 49 76.74 77.52 -70.12
N THR A 50 77.28 78.70 -69.80
CA THR A 50 77.23 79.26 -68.45
C THR A 50 75.79 79.50 -68.01
N LYS A 51 74.97 80.09 -68.88
CA LYS A 51 73.54 80.34 -68.61
C LYS A 51 72.74 79.06 -68.41
N THR A 52 72.98 78.03 -69.21
CA THR A 52 72.35 76.71 -69.03
C THR A 52 72.70 76.12 -67.66
N ASN A 53 73.95 76.21 -67.23
CA ASN A 53 74.37 75.72 -65.91
C ASN A 53 73.75 76.54 -64.77
N GLU A 54 73.64 77.87 -64.90
CA GLU A 54 72.93 78.72 -63.94
C GLU A 54 71.46 78.28 -63.79
N ILE A 55 70.75 78.07 -64.90
CA ILE A 55 69.35 77.62 -64.89
C ILE A 55 69.22 76.24 -64.22
N ILE A 56 70.09 75.29 -64.57
CA ILE A 56 70.09 73.95 -63.96
C ILE A 56 70.26 74.06 -62.44
N ASN A 57 71.19 74.91 -61.98
CA ASN A 57 71.43 75.11 -60.56
C ASN A 57 70.23 75.74 -59.86
N GLU A 58 69.63 76.80 -60.44
CA GLU A 58 68.43 77.44 -59.88
C GLU A 58 67.25 76.46 -59.76
N VAL A 59 67.00 75.66 -60.80
CA VAL A 59 65.93 74.65 -60.80
C VAL A 59 66.19 73.59 -59.73
N ASN A 60 67.43 73.08 -59.62
CA ASN A 60 67.79 72.11 -58.59
C ASN A 60 67.59 72.68 -57.19
N LEU A 61 67.98 73.93 -56.96
CA LEU A 61 67.81 74.60 -55.67
C LEU A 61 66.33 74.74 -55.32
N TYR A 62 65.50 75.16 -56.28
CA TYR A 62 64.06 75.29 -56.08
C TYR A 62 63.39 73.95 -55.74
N VAL A 63 63.76 72.86 -56.43
CA VAL A 63 63.22 71.52 -56.15
C VAL A 63 63.63 71.05 -54.75
N GLN A 64 64.89 71.22 -54.36
CA GLN A 64 65.37 70.83 -53.03
C GLN A 64 64.65 71.61 -51.93
N GLN A 65 64.53 72.94 -52.07
CA GLN A 65 63.79 73.77 -51.13
C GLN A 65 62.33 73.32 -50.97
N ASN A 66 61.67 72.92 -52.06
CA ASN A 66 60.29 72.40 -51.98
C ASN A 66 60.21 71.06 -51.25
N LEU A 67 61.18 70.16 -51.45
CA LEU A 67 61.25 68.89 -50.75
C LEU A 67 61.60 69.06 -49.26
N GLU A 68 62.39 70.06 -48.90
CA GLU A 68 62.70 70.40 -47.50
C GLU A 68 61.51 71.05 -46.79
N ASN A 69 60.83 72.00 -47.45
CA ASN A 69 59.68 72.72 -46.88
C ASN A 69 58.42 71.85 -46.82
N ASN A 70 58.23 70.95 -47.78
CA ASN A 70 57.09 70.04 -47.85
C ASN A 70 57.59 68.59 -47.99
N PRO A 71 58.17 68.01 -46.93
CA PRO A 71 58.76 66.69 -47.01
C PRO A 71 57.67 65.63 -47.17
N ILE A 72 57.76 64.84 -48.24
CA ILE A 72 56.89 63.67 -48.48
C ILE A 72 57.43 62.49 -47.66
N ASN A 73 57.21 62.51 -46.35
CA ASN A 73 57.60 61.44 -45.42
C ASN A 73 56.39 60.93 -44.62
N LYS A 74 56.56 59.80 -43.92
CA LYS A 74 55.47 59.13 -43.17
C LYS A 74 54.84 60.03 -42.10
N ASN A 75 55.65 60.88 -41.45
CA ASN A 75 55.19 61.81 -40.42
C ASN A 75 54.25 62.86 -41.02
N THR A 76 54.64 63.49 -42.14
CA THR A 76 53.82 64.52 -42.82
C THR A 76 52.52 63.95 -43.40
N LEU A 77 52.57 62.73 -43.93
CA LEU A 77 51.40 62.05 -44.51
C LEU A 77 50.49 61.39 -43.45
N GLY A 78 50.85 61.47 -42.17
CA GLY A 78 50.09 60.86 -41.06
C GLY A 78 50.06 59.33 -41.09
N LEU A 79 50.95 58.70 -41.86
CA LEU A 79 51.01 57.25 -42.02
C LEU A 79 51.57 56.54 -40.79
N ASP A 80 52.26 57.25 -39.89
CA ASP A 80 52.72 56.70 -38.61
C ASP A 80 51.59 56.41 -37.63
N LYS A 81 50.38 56.93 -37.89
CA LYS A 81 49.14 56.61 -37.15
C LYS A 81 48.37 55.46 -37.80
N VAL A 82 48.76 55.05 -39.00
CA VAL A 82 48.12 53.95 -39.72
C VAL A 82 48.87 52.67 -39.38
N ASP A 83 48.23 51.81 -38.61
CA ASP A 83 48.75 50.48 -38.31
C ASP A 83 48.74 49.62 -39.60
N ASN A 84 49.92 49.50 -40.20
CA ASN A 84 50.15 48.74 -41.43
C ASN A 84 50.72 47.32 -41.15
N THR A 85 50.63 46.86 -39.90
CA THR A 85 50.92 45.46 -39.57
C THR A 85 49.84 44.58 -40.20
N LYS A 86 50.15 43.35 -40.63
CA LYS A 86 49.12 42.44 -41.18
C LYS A 86 48.01 42.26 -40.14
N ASP A 87 46.77 42.15 -40.58
CA ASP A 87 45.62 41.96 -39.66
C ASP A 87 45.80 40.75 -38.72
N THR A 88 46.57 39.73 -39.13
CA THR A 88 46.96 38.57 -38.30
C THR A 88 47.91 38.89 -37.16
N ASP A 89 48.69 39.96 -37.32
CA ASP A 89 49.71 40.44 -36.38
C ASP A 89 49.18 41.64 -35.56
N LYS A 90 48.07 42.24 -35.99
CA LYS A 90 47.33 43.20 -35.20
C LYS A 90 46.79 42.48 -33.97
N LYS A 91 47.12 43.01 -32.79
CA LYS A 91 46.34 42.75 -31.57
C LYS A 91 45.00 43.48 -31.66
N VAL A 92 44.22 43.22 -32.71
CA VAL A 92 42.81 43.56 -32.68
C VAL A 92 42.21 42.72 -31.56
N LEU A 93 41.49 43.38 -30.66
CA LEU A 93 40.73 42.78 -29.57
C LEU A 93 39.59 41.87 -30.08
N SER A 94 39.67 41.36 -31.31
CA SER A 94 38.98 40.15 -31.74
C SER A 94 39.63 38.94 -31.05
N ALA A 95 39.19 38.74 -29.80
CA ALA A 95 39.31 37.55 -28.97
C ALA A 95 40.74 37.06 -28.65
N SER A 96 41.58 37.95 -28.11
CA SER A 96 42.61 37.46 -27.18
C SER A 96 41.90 36.72 -26.04
N LYS A 97 42.37 35.52 -25.68
CA LYS A 97 41.89 34.78 -24.51
C LYS A 97 41.74 35.75 -23.33
N LEU A 98 40.73 35.55 -22.50
CA LEU A 98 40.62 36.38 -21.31
C LEU A 98 41.92 36.22 -20.49
N THR A 99 42.68 37.30 -20.32
CA THR A 99 44.03 37.25 -19.72
C THR A 99 44.00 36.66 -18.30
N THR A 100 42.85 36.79 -17.64
CA THR A 100 42.51 36.08 -16.41
C THR A 100 41.19 35.39 -16.65
N ALA A 101 41.15 34.05 -16.60
CA ALA A 101 39.91 33.31 -16.75
C ALA A 101 38.85 33.78 -15.73
N ARG A 102 37.59 33.81 -16.14
CA ARG A 102 36.48 34.15 -15.23
C ARG A 102 35.78 32.87 -14.83
N ASN A 103 35.44 32.78 -13.55
CA ASN A 103 34.66 31.69 -13.01
C ASN A 103 33.19 31.87 -13.37
N PHE A 104 32.59 30.89 -14.04
CA PHE A 104 31.16 30.76 -14.23
C PHE A 104 30.66 29.71 -13.24
N ALA A 105 29.90 30.14 -12.23
CA ALA A 105 29.39 29.29 -11.17
C ALA A 105 27.85 29.17 -11.23
N LEU A 106 27.35 27.95 -11.12
CA LEU A 106 25.96 27.63 -10.84
C LEU A 106 25.80 27.39 -9.34
N ALA A 107 24.72 27.91 -8.76
CA ALA A 107 24.38 27.77 -7.35
C ALA A 107 22.93 27.27 -7.19
N GLY A 108 22.64 26.57 -6.09
CA GLY A 108 21.31 26.00 -5.80
C GLY A 108 21.34 24.47 -5.80
N ALA A 109 20.27 23.85 -6.32
CA ALA A 109 20.14 22.38 -6.33
C ALA A 109 21.17 21.66 -7.22
N ILE A 110 21.73 22.37 -8.20
CA ILE A 110 22.87 21.92 -8.99
C ILE A 110 23.99 22.93 -8.77
N VAL A 111 25.09 22.47 -8.18
CA VAL A 111 26.29 23.28 -7.93
C VAL A 111 27.38 22.81 -8.88
N GLY A 112 28.05 23.76 -9.53
CA GLY A 112 29.17 23.49 -10.41
C GLY A 112 29.86 24.79 -10.78
N ASN A 113 31.15 24.75 -11.08
CA ASN A 113 31.87 25.93 -11.53
C ASN A 113 32.90 25.55 -12.59
N VAL A 114 33.19 26.48 -13.49
CA VAL A 114 34.26 26.33 -14.48
C VAL A 114 34.84 27.70 -14.81
N ASN A 115 36.16 27.73 -14.99
CA ASN A 115 36.83 28.91 -15.47
C ASN A 115 36.82 28.92 -17.01
N VAL A 116 36.42 30.04 -17.61
CA VAL A 116 36.38 30.23 -19.06
C VAL A 116 37.37 31.32 -19.47
N ASP A 117 38.21 31.01 -20.45
CA ASP A 117 39.16 31.93 -21.08
C ASP A 117 38.86 32.15 -22.58
N PHE A 118 37.76 31.57 -23.08
CA PHE A 118 37.34 31.58 -24.49
C PHE A 118 38.37 30.96 -25.47
N SER A 119 39.30 30.13 -24.99
CA SER A 119 40.27 29.43 -25.85
C SER A 119 39.72 28.22 -26.61
N GLY A 120 38.52 27.77 -26.25
CA GLY A 120 37.83 26.64 -26.86
C GLY A 120 36.52 26.31 -26.15
N ASN A 121 35.90 25.21 -26.55
CA ASN A 121 34.70 24.69 -25.89
C ASN A 121 35.06 24.23 -24.46
N VAL A 122 34.26 24.67 -23.49
CA VAL A 122 34.41 24.30 -22.07
C VAL A 122 33.13 23.62 -21.62
N SER A 123 33.24 22.40 -21.12
CA SER A 123 32.09 21.64 -20.56
C SER A 123 32.05 21.81 -19.05
N LEU A 124 30.93 22.29 -18.53
CA LEU A 124 30.65 22.30 -17.10
C LEU A 124 29.87 21.02 -16.78
N ASN A 125 30.60 19.98 -16.37
CA ASN A 125 30.00 18.70 -16.01
C ASN A 125 29.32 18.82 -14.65
N THR A 126 27.99 18.90 -14.64
CA THR A 126 27.19 18.81 -13.42
C THR A 126 26.43 17.50 -13.41
N SER A 127 26.47 16.82 -12.27
CA SER A 127 25.60 15.68 -12.01
C SER A 127 24.49 16.14 -11.08
N PHE A 128 23.24 15.95 -11.51
CA PHE A 128 22.11 16.03 -10.61
C PHE A 128 21.95 14.64 -9.99
N ASP A 129 22.23 14.51 -8.70
CA ASP A 129 22.10 13.23 -8.02
C ASP A 129 20.62 12.87 -7.82
N VAL A 130 20.02 12.28 -8.86
CA VAL A 130 18.66 11.73 -8.84
C VAL A 130 18.53 10.62 -7.79
N THR A 131 19.61 10.02 -7.31
CA THR A 131 19.53 8.95 -6.30
C THR A 131 19.21 9.47 -4.90
N SER A 132 19.46 10.76 -4.64
CA SER A 132 19.11 11.44 -3.39
C SER A 132 17.66 11.96 -3.34
N ILE A 133 16.97 11.97 -4.48
CA ILE A 133 15.59 12.45 -4.60
C ILE A 133 14.79 11.36 -5.32
N THR A 134 14.11 10.50 -4.57
CA THR A 134 13.18 9.50 -5.14
C THR A 134 12.30 10.16 -6.21
N PRO A 135 12.18 9.58 -7.43
CA PRO A 135 11.34 10.14 -8.48
C PRO A 135 9.96 10.52 -7.93
N ASN A 136 9.53 11.75 -8.18
CA ASN A 136 8.28 12.30 -7.69
C ASN A 136 8.20 12.67 -6.19
N SER A 137 9.32 12.86 -5.48
CA SER A 137 9.28 13.39 -4.10
C SER A 137 8.55 14.76 -4.00
N TYR A 138 8.55 15.55 -5.07
CA TYR A 138 7.77 16.79 -5.17
C TYR A 138 6.24 16.57 -5.06
N LYS A 139 5.75 15.35 -5.37
CA LYS A 139 4.34 14.96 -5.17
C LYS A 139 4.02 14.68 -3.69
N LEU A 140 5.02 14.62 -2.83
CA LEU A 140 4.85 14.47 -1.38
C LEU A 140 4.59 15.80 -0.68
N GLY A 141 4.55 16.94 -1.39
CA GLY A 141 4.12 18.24 -0.82
C GLY A 141 4.97 18.74 0.36
N GLY A 142 6.23 18.34 0.47
CA GLY A 142 7.13 18.71 1.57
C GLY A 142 7.09 17.78 2.79
N PHE A 143 6.29 16.71 2.76
CA PHE A 143 6.32 15.69 3.81
C PHE A 143 7.56 14.78 3.70
N THR A 144 8.18 14.46 4.83
CA THR A 144 9.36 13.59 4.92
C THR A 144 8.96 12.16 5.31
N GLN A 145 9.60 11.14 4.74
CA GLN A 145 9.39 9.75 5.16
C GLN A 145 10.06 9.48 6.52
N THR A 146 9.35 8.86 7.46
CA THR A 146 9.95 8.43 8.74
C THR A 146 9.21 7.24 9.32
N THR A 147 9.89 6.50 10.20
CA THR A 147 9.28 5.52 11.11
C THR A 147 8.87 6.15 12.45
N ALA A 148 9.28 7.39 12.73
CA ALA A 148 8.95 8.12 13.96
C ALA A 148 7.52 8.70 13.94
N ALA A 149 6.92 8.88 15.11
CA ALA A 149 5.60 9.49 15.25
C ALA A 149 5.66 11.03 15.22
N SER A 150 6.24 11.61 14.17
CA SER A 150 6.38 13.06 13.99
C SER A 150 5.22 13.63 13.15
N ALA A 151 4.84 14.88 13.40
CA ALA A 151 3.88 15.58 12.53
C ALA A 151 4.52 15.91 11.18
N ASN A 152 3.70 16.08 10.13
CA ASN A 152 4.14 16.42 8.78
C ASN A 152 5.13 15.41 8.17
N THR A 153 4.88 14.13 8.38
CA THR A 153 5.65 13.05 7.77
C THR A 153 4.74 12.01 7.13
N ILE A 154 5.22 11.38 6.06
CA ILE A 154 4.59 10.19 5.49
C ILE A 154 5.17 8.94 6.15
N VAL A 155 4.37 7.87 6.23
CA VAL A 155 4.80 6.62 6.84
C VAL A 155 5.83 5.91 5.95
N ALA A 156 6.94 5.46 6.57
CA ALA A 156 7.92 4.62 5.90
C ALA A 156 7.46 3.16 5.81
N ARG A 157 7.87 2.47 4.74
CA ARG A 157 7.88 1.01 4.76
C ARG A 157 9.11 0.52 5.51
N ASP A 158 8.99 -0.58 6.25
CA ASP A 158 10.14 -1.24 6.84
C ASP A 158 10.90 -2.10 5.82
N SER A 159 11.93 -2.83 6.27
CA SER A 159 12.74 -3.70 5.41
C SER A 159 11.97 -4.92 4.86
N VAL A 160 10.77 -5.19 5.38
CA VAL A 160 9.86 -6.27 4.94
C VAL A 160 8.78 -5.73 4.00
N ALA A 161 8.80 -4.42 3.72
CA ALA A 161 7.79 -3.68 2.97
C ALA A 161 6.45 -3.49 3.70
N ASP A 162 6.42 -3.65 5.02
CA ASP A 162 5.25 -3.40 5.84
C ASP A 162 5.15 -1.92 6.23
N VAL A 163 3.92 -1.46 6.51
CA VAL A 163 3.61 -0.10 6.96
C VAL A 163 3.08 -0.16 8.39
N THR A 164 3.87 0.31 9.35
CA THR A 164 3.44 0.44 10.75
C THR A 164 2.91 1.84 11.02
N ALA A 165 1.66 1.97 11.44
CA ALA A 165 1.10 3.23 11.89
C ALA A 165 0.47 3.08 13.28
N ARG A 166 0.59 4.11 14.11
CA ARG A 166 -0.07 4.16 15.43
C ARG A 166 -1.60 4.15 15.29
N LEU A 167 -2.13 4.83 14.27
CA LEU A 167 -3.56 4.97 14.06
C LEU A 167 -3.88 5.24 12.59
N PHE A 168 -4.75 4.43 12.01
CA PHE A 168 -5.38 4.70 10.72
C PHE A 168 -6.74 5.37 10.98
N ARG A 169 -6.87 6.66 10.66
CA ARG A 169 -8.14 7.39 10.72
C ARG A 169 -8.73 7.50 9.32
N THR A 170 -9.99 7.13 9.15
CA THR A 170 -10.73 7.38 7.90
C THR A 170 -11.50 8.69 8.04
N ASN A 171 -11.43 9.55 7.02
CA ASN A 171 -12.14 10.85 6.98
C ASN A 171 -13.46 10.78 6.21
N TYR A 172 -13.97 9.57 5.97
CA TYR A 172 -15.21 9.38 5.22
C TYR A 172 -16.37 10.03 5.97
N GLU A 173 -17.09 10.95 5.31
CA GLU A 173 -18.09 11.86 5.91
C GLU A 173 -19.20 11.14 6.68
N ASN A 174 -19.44 9.85 6.40
CA ASN A 174 -20.47 9.05 7.05
C ASN A 174 -19.91 7.94 7.95
N ASN A 175 -18.69 8.08 8.47
CA ASN A 175 -18.15 7.15 9.46
C ASN A 175 -18.78 7.41 10.84
N GLN A 176 -20.06 7.05 10.98
CA GLN A 176 -20.92 7.32 12.15
C GLN A 176 -20.52 6.56 13.43
N ALA A 177 -19.52 5.69 13.37
CA ALA A 177 -19.08 4.93 14.54
C ALA A 177 -18.07 5.75 15.36
N SER A 178 -18.57 6.70 16.16
CA SER A 178 -17.82 7.36 17.25
C SER A 178 -17.54 6.40 18.43
N GLU A 179 -17.03 5.22 18.15
CA GLU A 179 -16.86 4.17 19.15
C GLU A 179 -15.38 3.82 19.36
N THR A 180 -14.97 3.75 20.62
CA THR A 180 -13.57 3.55 21.06
C THR A 180 -13.05 2.12 20.85
N SER A 181 -13.84 1.19 20.34
CA SER A 181 -13.51 -0.25 20.24
C SER A 181 -14.19 -0.94 19.05
N GLY A 182 -14.03 -0.38 17.84
CA GLY A 182 -14.53 -1.00 16.61
C GLY A 182 -13.50 -1.92 15.94
N ILE A 183 -14.00 -2.93 15.21
CA ILE A 183 -13.15 -3.79 14.38
C ILE A 183 -13.07 -3.19 12.97
N CYS A 184 -11.87 -3.12 12.41
CA CYS A 184 -11.65 -2.62 11.05
C CYS A 184 -11.70 -3.76 10.03
N PHE A 185 -12.48 -3.57 8.96
CA PHE A 185 -12.56 -4.49 7.83
C PHE A 185 -12.35 -3.75 6.52
N ARG A 186 -11.95 -4.48 5.48
CA ARG A 186 -11.95 -3.99 4.09
C ARG A 186 -13.32 -4.25 3.49
N ASN A 187 -14.04 -3.20 3.07
CA ASN A 187 -15.20 -3.39 2.19
C ASN A 187 -14.67 -3.72 0.77
N ASN A 188 -15.28 -4.69 0.08
CA ASN A 188 -14.89 -5.06 -1.28
C ASN A 188 -16.07 -4.90 -2.25
N ALA A 189 -16.39 -3.66 -2.59
CA ALA A 189 -17.42 -3.31 -3.57
C ALA A 189 -16.77 -2.59 -4.75
N GLU A 190 -17.33 -2.75 -5.97
CA GLU A 190 -16.67 -2.34 -7.22
C GLU A 190 -16.16 -0.89 -7.24
N SER A 191 -16.83 0.03 -6.54
CA SER A 191 -16.42 1.43 -6.38
C SER A 191 -16.12 1.84 -4.93
N ASP A 192 -16.26 0.94 -3.96
CA ASP A 192 -16.28 1.27 -2.52
C ASP A 192 -15.34 0.38 -1.70
N ASN A 193 -14.05 0.41 -2.06
CA ASN A 193 -12.98 -0.40 -1.48
C ASN A 193 -12.22 0.29 -0.33
N TYR A 194 -12.94 0.76 0.69
CA TYR A 194 -12.34 1.47 1.83
C TYR A 194 -12.16 0.58 3.06
N LEU A 195 -11.20 0.95 3.91
CA LEU A 195 -11.17 0.49 5.30
C LEU A 195 -12.34 1.14 6.04
N ARG A 196 -13.14 0.36 6.76
CA ARG A 196 -14.24 0.85 7.57
C ARG A 196 -14.14 0.28 8.98
N VAL A 197 -14.52 1.08 9.96
CA VAL A 197 -14.67 0.63 11.34
C VAL A 197 -16.13 0.30 11.56
N MET A 198 -16.42 -0.95 11.96
CA MET A 198 -17.79 -1.38 12.23
C MET A 198 -18.07 -1.32 13.73
N SER A 199 -19.25 -0.81 14.12
CA SER A 199 -19.68 -0.84 15.51
C SER A 199 -20.06 -2.28 15.93
N PRO A 200 -20.01 -2.60 17.23
CA PRO A 200 -20.39 -3.92 17.73
C PRO A 200 -21.81 -4.34 17.34
N ILE A 201 -22.74 -3.38 17.26
CA ILE A 201 -24.14 -3.63 16.84
C ILE A 201 -24.18 -4.15 15.39
N HIS A 202 -23.50 -3.44 14.48
CA HIS A 202 -23.47 -3.83 13.07
C HIS A 202 -22.70 -5.14 12.86
N PHE A 203 -21.63 -5.37 13.64
CA PHE A 203 -20.90 -6.64 13.60
C PHE A 203 -21.79 -7.80 14.05
N LYS A 204 -22.57 -7.62 15.12
CA LYS A 204 -23.54 -8.60 15.58
C LYS A 204 -24.60 -8.89 14.52
N THR A 205 -25.08 -7.87 13.82
CA THR A 205 -26.00 -8.04 12.68
C THR A 205 -25.36 -8.86 11.56
N TYR A 206 -24.12 -8.56 11.18
CA TYR A 206 -23.39 -9.33 10.16
C TYR A 206 -23.21 -10.80 10.57
N LEU A 207 -22.77 -11.06 11.81
CA LEU A 207 -22.63 -12.42 12.31
C LEU A 207 -23.97 -13.17 12.29
N THR A 208 -25.05 -12.49 12.68
CA THR A 208 -26.40 -13.06 12.62
C THR A 208 -26.82 -13.38 11.19
N SER A 209 -26.48 -12.52 10.21
CA SER A 209 -26.85 -12.75 8.80
C SER A 209 -26.11 -13.93 8.17
N ILE A 210 -24.88 -14.22 8.60
CA ILE A 210 -24.14 -15.42 8.19
C ILE A 210 -24.48 -16.66 9.04
N GLY A 211 -25.49 -16.58 9.91
CA GLY A 211 -25.99 -17.70 10.71
C GLY A 211 -25.25 -17.96 12.03
N VAL A 212 -24.33 -17.07 12.44
CA VAL A 212 -23.66 -17.16 13.74
C VAL A 212 -24.57 -16.60 14.82
N LYS A 213 -25.06 -17.47 15.70
CA LYS A 213 -25.90 -17.07 16.83
C LYS A 213 -25.05 -16.53 17.98
N ILE A 214 -24.91 -15.21 18.05
CA ILE A 214 -24.31 -14.51 19.20
C ILE A 214 -25.43 -14.09 20.15
N THR A 215 -25.55 -14.76 21.30
CA THR A 215 -26.39 -14.32 22.41
C THR A 215 -25.52 -13.68 23.48
N ASP A 216 -25.89 -12.50 23.97
CA ASP A 216 -25.13 -11.78 25.01
C ASP A 216 -25.16 -12.51 26.36
N THR A 217 -26.00 -13.54 26.46
CA THR A 217 -26.15 -14.43 27.60
C THR A 217 -26.17 -15.85 27.07
N VAL A 218 -25.35 -16.75 27.62
CA VAL A 218 -25.61 -18.19 27.48
C VAL A 218 -26.82 -18.48 28.35
N PRO A 219 -27.99 -18.85 27.80
CA PRO A 219 -29.13 -19.13 28.65
C PRO A 219 -28.82 -20.37 29.51
N THR A 220 -28.94 -20.24 30.83
CA THR A 220 -28.70 -21.34 31.79
C THR A 220 -29.79 -22.42 31.72
N ASN A 221 -30.90 -22.12 31.05
CA ASN A 221 -32.02 -23.01 30.79
C ASN A 221 -32.40 -22.96 29.29
N VAL A 222 -32.65 -24.12 28.68
CA VAL A 222 -33.21 -24.17 27.33
C VAL A 222 -34.72 -23.93 27.42
N ALA A 223 -35.25 -22.95 26.69
CA ALA A 223 -36.69 -22.65 26.69
C ALA A 223 -37.52 -23.76 26.01
N SER A 224 -36.89 -24.47 25.08
CA SER A 224 -37.46 -25.61 24.34
C SER A 224 -36.34 -26.55 23.94
N ALA A 225 -36.51 -27.85 24.16
CA ALA A 225 -35.61 -28.87 23.63
C ALA A 225 -36.13 -29.39 22.30
N ASP A 226 -35.23 -29.71 21.38
CA ASP A 226 -35.58 -30.43 20.15
C ASP A 226 -36.00 -31.87 20.48
N LYS A 227 -36.81 -32.47 19.60
CA LYS A 227 -37.19 -33.88 19.71
C LYS A 227 -35.96 -34.78 19.63
N LEU A 228 -35.97 -35.88 20.37
CA LEU A 228 -34.97 -36.93 20.22
C LEU A 228 -35.07 -37.53 18.81
N THR A 229 -33.96 -37.51 18.05
CA THR A 229 -33.89 -38.13 16.71
C THR A 229 -34.26 -39.61 16.74
N THR A 230 -34.02 -40.29 17.86
CA THR A 230 -34.48 -41.66 18.12
C THR A 230 -35.28 -41.66 19.42
N ALA A 231 -36.58 -41.96 19.31
CA ALA A 231 -37.44 -42.10 20.47
C ALA A 231 -36.88 -43.16 21.44
N ARG A 232 -36.92 -42.88 22.74
CA ARG A 232 -36.47 -43.78 23.80
C ARG A 232 -37.69 -44.34 24.51
N ASN A 233 -37.71 -45.63 24.77
CA ASN A 233 -38.81 -46.23 25.51
C ASN A 233 -38.63 -45.96 27.01
N ILE A 234 -39.60 -45.34 27.65
CA ILE A 234 -39.63 -45.19 29.11
C ILE A 234 -40.37 -46.39 29.67
N VAL A 235 -39.67 -47.23 30.43
CA VAL A 235 -40.17 -48.52 30.90
C VAL A 235 -40.40 -48.49 32.41
N ILE A 236 -41.58 -48.93 32.82
CA ILE A 236 -41.95 -49.24 34.21
C ILE A 236 -41.96 -50.76 34.35
N SER A 237 -41.27 -51.28 35.36
CA SER A 237 -41.12 -52.72 35.61
C SER A 237 -41.43 -53.06 37.07
N GLY A 238 -41.83 -54.30 37.34
CA GLY A 238 -42.18 -54.80 38.68
C GLY A 238 -43.62 -55.33 38.75
N ALA A 239 -44.28 -55.13 39.90
CA ALA A 239 -45.69 -55.51 40.10
C ALA A 239 -46.65 -54.72 39.19
N VAL A 240 -46.23 -53.54 38.76
CA VAL A 240 -46.86 -52.72 37.72
C VAL A 240 -45.89 -52.67 36.53
N THR A 241 -46.39 -52.99 35.35
CA THR A 241 -45.61 -52.94 34.10
C THR A 241 -46.25 -51.99 33.12
N GLY A 242 -45.44 -51.24 32.38
CA GLY A 242 -45.90 -50.38 31.29
C GLY A 242 -44.72 -49.80 30.53
N SER A 243 -44.92 -49.42 29.27
CA SER A 243 -43.89 -48.69 28.53
C SER A 243 -44.51 -47.79 27.47
N ALA A 244 -43.86 -46.66 27.20
CA ALA A 244 -44.20 -45.81 26.06
C ALA A 244 -42.95 -45.13 25.49
N ALA A 245 -42.96 -44.93 24.17
CA ALA A 245 -41.90 -44.21 23.46
C ALA A 245 -42.01 -42.71 23.76
N PHE A 246 -40.90 -42.10 24.14
CA PHE A 246 -40.76 -40.67 24.35
C PHE A 246 -39.73 -40.10 23.38
N ASP A 247 -40.12 -39.07 22.64
CA ASP A 247 -39.25 -38.32 21.74
C ASP A 247 -39.17 -36.83 22.11
N GLY A 248 -39.76 -36.38 23.21
CA GLY A 248 -39.79 -34.96 23.60
C GLY A 248 -40.76 -34.09 22.81
N SER A 249 -41.58 -34.66 21.91
CA SER A 249 -42.55 -33.90 21.13
C SER A 249 -43.74 -33.35 21.93
N GLY A 250 -44.02 -33.95 23.08
CA GLY A 250 -45.14 -33.61 23.94
C GLY A 250 -45.26 -34.60 25.10
N ASN A 251 -46.36 -34.47 25.84
CA ASN A 251 -46.67 -35.37 26.94
C ASN A 251 -47.02 -36.77 26.41
N ILE A 252 -46.59 -37.80 27.13
CA ILE A 252 -46.92 -39.20 26.82
C ILE A 252 -47.69 -39.83 27.98
N ASN A 253 -48.58 -40.77 27.66
CA ASN A 253 -49.26 -41.59 28.66
C ASN A 253 -48.63 -42.99 28.66
N ILE A 254 -48.15 -43.45 29.82
CA ILE A 254 -47.70 -44.82 30.00
C ILE A 254 -48.88 -45.63 30.54
N HIS A 255 -49.44 -46.49 29.69
CA HIS A 255 -50.48 -47.42 30.12
C HIS A 255 -49.83 -48.54 30.93
N THR A 256 -50.37 -48.76 32.13
CA THR A 256 -49.82 -49.73 33.08
C THR A 256 -50.77 -50.87 33.36
N SER A 257 -50.24 -52.05 33.67
CA SER A 257 -50.99 -53.22 34.11
C SER A 257 -50.37 -53.81 35.37
N VAL A 258 -51.20 -54.39 36.24
CA VAL A 258 -50.75 -55.13 37.43
C VAL A 258 -50.62 -56.60 37.08
N SER A 259 -49.46 -57.21 37.33
CA SER A 259 -49.12 -58.55 36.84
C SER A 259 -49.63 -59.72 37.71
N SER A 260 -50.17 -59.44 38.90
CA SER A 260 -50.78 -60.46 39.76
C SER A 260 -52.12 -59.98 40.29
N SER A 261 -53.18 -60.78 40.12
CA SER A 261 -54.41 -60.60 40.88
C SER A 261 -54.06 -60.66 42.37
N LEU A 262 -54.41 -59.62 43.11
CA LEU A 262 -54.46 -59.68 44.58
C LEU A 262 -55.55 -60.70 44.93
N SER A 263 -55.20 -61.98 44.95
CA SER A 263 -56.13 -63.05 45.25
C SER A 263 -56.54 -62.89 46.71
N VAL A 264 -57.75 -62.36 46.95
CA VAL A 264 -58.38 -62.39 48.27
C VAL A 264 -58.56 -63.87 48.60
N GLY A 265 -57.80 -64.37 49.59
CA GLY A 265 -57.64 -65.81 49.76
C GLY A 265 -58.96 -66.56 49.96
N THR A 266 -59.01 -67.81 49.52
CA THR A 266 -60.18 -68.69 49.69
C THR A 266 -60.36 -68.99 51.18
N TYR A 267 -61.56 -68.74 51.71
CA TYR A 267 -61.92 -69.08 53.08
C TYR A 267 -62.76 -70.35 53.12
N VAL A 268 -62.51 -71.22 54.10
CA VAL A 268 -63.33 -72.42 54.32
C VAL A 268 -63.51 -72.70 55.81
N PHE A 269 -64.66 -73.23 56.20
CA PHE A 269 -64.84 -73.79 57.54
C PHE A 269 -64.47 -75.28 57.49
N ALA A 270 -63.50 -75.67 58.32
CA ALA A 270 -63.01 -77.04 58.39
C ALA A 270 -62.57 -77.39 59.81
N TYR A 271 -62.57 -78.68 60.14
CA TYR A 271 -61.93 -79.17 61.36
C TYR A 271 -60.62 -79.87 61.03
N HIS A 272 -59.73 -79.93 62.02
CA HIS A 272 -58.44 -80.59 61.91
C HIS A 272 -58.57 -82.07 62.29
N ASN A 273 -58.06 -82.98 61.46
CA ASN A 273 -58.23 -84.44 61.65
C ASN A 273 -57.34 -85.04 62.77
N VAL A 274 -56.45 -84.24 63.36
CA VAL A 274 -55.51 -84.63 64.42
C VAL A 274 -55.97 -84.01 65.75
N LEU A 275 -56.01 -84.73 66.87
CA LEU A 275 -56.39 -84.15 68.18
C LEU A 275 -55.29 -83.22 68.75
N ALA A 276 -55.03 -82.07 68.13
CA ALA A 276 -54.03 -81.09 68.54
C ALA A 276 -54.57 -79.65 68.45
N ASP A 277 -54.25 -78.81 69.44
CA ASP A 277 -54.64 -77.39 69.44
C ASP A 277 -53.77 -76.59 68.45
N ILE A 278 -54.38 -76.05 67.40
CA ILE A 278 -53.72 -75.14 66.46
C ILE A 278 -54.06 -73.69 66.86
N PRO A 279 -53.08 -72.85 67.22
CA PRO A 279 -53.34 -71.46 67.59
C PRO A 279 -53.80 -70.61 66.40
N LEU A 280 -54.41 -69.45 66.69
CA LEU A 280 -54.73 -68.44 65.69
C LEU A 280 -53.47 -68.07 64.88
N GLY A 281 -53.57 -68.05 63.56
CA GLY A 281 -52.44 -67.79 62.67
C GLY A 281 -51.53 -68.99 62.40
N GLY A 282 -51.74 -70.13 63.09
CA GLY A 282 -51.08 -71.40 62.81
C GLY A 282 -51.42 -71.91 61.41
N THR A 283 -50.47 -72.59 60.77
CA THR A 283 -50.57 -73.04 59.39
C THR A 283 -50.59 -74.56 59.31
N VAL A 284 -51.44 -75.12 58.47
CA VAL A 284 -51.53 -76.57 58.22
C VAL A 284 -51.69 -76.88 56.74
N ALA A 285 -51.31 -78.10 56.35
CA ALA A 285 -51.63 -78.62 55.02
C ALA A 285 -53.14 -78.87 54.91
N GLY A 286 -53.74 -78.56 53.77
CA GLY A 286 -55.15 -78.80 53.50
C GLY A 286 -55.54 -80.27 53.65
N SER A 287 -54.58 -81.19 53.48
CA SER A 287 -54.78 -82.62 53.71
C SER A 287 -55.14 -82.98 55.15
N THR A 288 -54.84 -82.09 56.11
CA THR A 288 -55.20 -82.25 57.52
C THR A 288 -56.57 -81.65 57.85
N LEU A 289 -57.18 -80.94 56.91
CA LEU A 289 -58.46 -80.25 57.08
C LEU A 289 -59.57 -81.04 56.38
N ILE A 290 -60.69 -81.19 57.09
CA ILE A 290 -61.90 -81.80 56.55
C ILE A 290 -62.99 -80.72 56.51
N PRO A 291 -63.51 -80.36 55.32
CA PRO A 291 -64.55 -79.35 55.18
C PRO A 291 -65.78 -79.70 56.01
N ALA A 292 -66.35 -78.69 56.68
CA ALA A 292 -67.66 -78.81 57.30
C ALA A 292 -68.74 -78.33 56.31
N SER A 293 -69.81 -79.10 56.13
CA SER A 293 -71.01 -78.64 55.43
C SER A 293 -72.10 -78.26 56.43
N PHE A 294 -72.93 -77.28 56.07
CA PHE A 294 -74.15 -76.96 56.81
C PHE A 294 -75.32 -77.72 56.17
N ILE A 295 -76.01 -78.57 56.92
CA ILE A 295 -77.34 -79.04 56.50
C ILE A 295 -78.36 -78.01 56.96
N GLN A 296 -79.04 -77.42 55.99
CA GLN A 296 -80.14 -76.48 56.16
C GLN A 296 -81.35 -77.26 56.69
N ASP A 297 -81.60 -77.22 58.00
CA ASP A 297 -82.95 -77.46 58.51
C ASP A 297 -83.40 -76.28 59.39
N ALA A 298 -84.38 -75.57 58.83
CA ALA A 298 -85.15 -74.44 59.34
C ALA A 298 -84.43 -73.22 59.96
N LEU A 299 -84.88 -72.04 59.49
CA LEU A 299 -84.57 -70.67 59.93
C LEU A 299 -84.31 -70.52 61.44
N PRO A 300 -83.38 -69.64 61.86
CA PRO A 300 -82.90 -69.58 63.23
C PRO A 300 -83.91 -68.96 64.21
N SER A 301 -84.22 -69.69 65.28
CA SER A 301 -84.69 -69.12 66.55
C SER A 301 -83.47 -68.93 67.47
N VAL A 302 -83.32 -67.73 68.03
CA VAL A 302 -82.21 -67.35 68.91
C VAL A 302 -82.32 -68.11 70.23
N GLY A 303 -81.21 -68.72 70.69
CA GLY A 303 -81.05 -69.08 72.11
C GLY A 303 -80.93 -70.57 72.47
N THR A 304 -80.87 -71.50 71.52
CA THR A 304 -80.58 -72.92 71.84
C THR A 304 -79.38 -73.42 71.04
N ALA A 305 -78.42 -74.07 71.71
CA ALA A 305 -77.20 -74.61 71.09
C ALA A 305 -77.55 -75.54 69.91
N LYS A 306 -77.14 -75.19 68.69
CA LYS A 306 -77.28 -76.05 67.50
C LYS A 306 -75.94 -76.70 67.16
N THR A 307 -75.97 -78.02 66.98
CA THR A 307 -74.86 -78.88 66.56
C THR A 307 -74.60 -78.74 65.05
N MET A 308 -73.35 -78.48 64.66
CA MET A 308 -72.90 -78.67 63.27
C MET A 308 -72.90 -80.16 62.95
N TYR A 309 -73.46 -80.57 61.81
CA TYR A 309 -73.41 -81.96 61.35
C TYR A 309 -72.15 -82.20 60.52
N LEU A 310 -71.33 -83.17 60.94
CA LEU A 310 -70.07 -83.51 60.30
C LEU A 310 -70.33 -84.48 59.14
N ALA A 311 -70.64 -83.97 57.95
CA ALA A 311 -70.62 -84.80 56.75
C ALA A 311 -69.15 -85.01 56.33
N GLY A 312 -68.60 -86.19 56.62
CA GLY A 312 -67.32 -86.59 56.07
C GLY A 312 -67.45 -86.86 54.57
N GLN A 313 -66.56 -86.26 53.76
CA GLN A 313 -65.81 -86.85 52.64
C GLN A 313 -65.30 -85.70 51.73
N GLY A 314 -64.04 -85.29 51.91
CA GLY A 314 -63.34 -84.31 51.06
C GLY A 314 -62.02 -83.86 51.68
N THR A 315 -60.91 -83.91 50.93
CA THR A 315 -59.58 -83.45 51.39
C THR A 315 -59.26 -82.12 50.73
N LEU A 316 -58.87 -81.09 51.48
CA LEU A 316 -58.47 -79.80 50.91
C LEU A 316 -57.02 -79.86 50.40
N SER A 317 -56.69 -79.07 49.37
CA SER A 317 -55.31 -78.94 48.86
C SER A 317 -54.68 -77.61 49.31
N GLY A 318 -53.35 -77.53 49.30
CA GLY A 318 -52.62 -76.29 49.57
C GLY A 318 -52.38 -76.02 51.06
N THR A 319 -51.91 -74.82 51.38
CA THR A 319 -51.53 -74.43 52.74
C THR A 319 -52.58 -73.49 53.32
N TRP A 320 -53.05 -73.77 54.52
CA TRP A 320 -54.17 -73.08 55.14
C TRP A 320 -53.77 -72.50 56.49
N ARG A 321 -54.14 -71.25 56.73
CA ARG A 321 -53.91 -70.54 57.98
C ARG A 321 -55.19 -70.52 58.81
N SER A 322 -55.08 -70.87 60.09
CA SER A 322 -56.18 -70.77 61.05
C SER A 322 -56.54 -69.31 61.29
N CYS A 323 -57.81 -68.98 61.10
CA CYS A 323 -58.40 -67.67 61.38
C CYS A 323 -59.21 -67.64 62.69
N GLY A 324 -59.18 -68.73 63.48
CA GLY A 324 -59.91 -68.87 64.75
C GLY A 324 -61.13 -69.81 64.64
N GLY A 325 -61.60 -70.33 65.79
CA GLY A 325 -62.70 -71.30 65.86
C GLY A 325 -63.27 -71.49 67.26
N THR A 326 -64.43 -72.17 67.36
CA THR A 326 -65.15 -72.45 68.62
C THR A 326 -65.22 -73.96 68.89
N ASN A 327 -65.36 -74.34 70.17
CA ASN A 327 -65.51 -75.74 70.57
C ASN A 327 -66.94 -76.23 70.22
N VAL A 328 -67.07 -77.35 69.49
CA VAL A 328 -68.36 -77.99 69.20
C VAL A 328 -68.46 -79.30 69.97
N GLN A 329 -69.53 -79.45 70.76
CA GLN A 329 -69.80 -80.66 71.56
C GLN A 329 -70.63 -81.64 70.72
N LEU A 330 -70.13 -82.87 70.56
CA LEU A 330 -70.78 -83.91 69.76
C LEU A 330 -71.80 -84.70 70.61
N PRO A 331 -72.93 -85.15 70.03
CA PRO A 331 -73.87 -86.03 70.73
C PRO A 331 -73.21 -87.37 71.09
N GLY A 332 -73.36 -87.80 72.36
CA GLY A 332 -72.93 -89.11 72.85
C GLY A 332 -71.43 -89.23 73.13
N ASN A 333 -70.95 -88.74 74.28
CA ASN A 333 -69.65 -89.03 74.93
C ASN A 333 -68.38 -89.17 74.04
N GLN A 334 -68.37 -88.58 72.85
CA GLN A 334 -67.22 -88.56 71.93
C GLN A 334 -66.50 -87.22 72.06
N LYS A 335 -65.16 -87.27 72.07
CA LYS A 335 -64.25 -86.13 72.31
C LYS A 335 -64.59 -84.91 71.42
N THR A 336 -64.57 -83.72 72.02
CA THR A 336 -64.76 -82.41 71.36
C THR A 336 -63.77 -82.23 70.18
N LYS A 337 -64.27 -81.81 69.01
CA LYS A 337 -63.45 -81.40 67.85
C LYS A 337 -63.68 -79.92 67.55
N LYS A 338 -62.63 -79.17 67.18
CA LYS A 338 -62.72 -77.73 66.85
C LYS A 338 -63.01 -77.52 65.37
N ALA A 339 -64.10 -76.83 65.05
CA ALA A 339 -64.32 -76.29 63.71
C ALA A 339 -63.78 -74.85 63.68
N SER A 340 -62.88 -74.57 62.73
CA SER A 340 -62.24 -73.26 62.59
C SER A 340 -62.43 -72.71 61.18
N LEU A 341 -62.42 -71.38 61.05
CA LEU A 341 -62.29 -70.71 59.77
C LEU A 341 -60.83 -70.80 59.31
N TRP A 342 -60.60 -71.13 58.04
CA TRP A 342 -59.28 -71.26 57.45
C TRP A 342 -59.17 -70.41 56.20
N LEU A 343 -58.04 -69.71 56.07
CA LEU A 343 -57.67 -68.95 54.89
C LEU A 343 -56.60 -69.70 54.12
N ARG A 344 -56.81 -69.95 52.83
CA ARG A 344 -55.76 -70.46 51.96
C ARG A 344 -54.69 -69.39 51.76
N ILE A 345 -53.45 -69.73 52.10
CA ILE A 345 -52.28 -68.86 51.97
C ILE A 345 -51.32 -69.52 50.97
N ALA A 346 -51.62 -69.32 49.69
CA ALA A 346 -51.04 -69.94 48.48
C ALA A 346 -51.84 -71.13 47.89
#